data_AF-A0A2D5HDN9-F1
#
_entry.id   AF-A0A2D5HDN9-F1
#
_cell.length_a   1.000
_cell.length_b   1.000
_cell.length_c   1.000
_cell.angle_alpha   90.00
_cell.angle_beta   90.00
_cell.angle_gamma   90.00
#
_symmetry.space_group_name_H-M   'P 1'
#
loop_
_entity.id
_entity.type
_entity.pdbx_description
1 polymer ?
#
loop_
_entity_poly.entity_id
_entity_poly.type
_entity_poly.pdbx_seq_one_letter_code
_entity_poly.pdbx_strand_id
1 'polypeptide(L)'
;MLKHSDAILKLATALGVLLAGAGVGFYYGIFLPSQDIRRQTQAMAERKSAAAAQSQALVEQARREAEEAKRNAEHAKAAQAEYNDCIGFAEMSYKRRWAGSCQAMHDADVAAFDDCADNLFSTERGCRAKHPIRPASDCALPARMARELTGARDTRKRECLAKLQAVQGSASLLDQTGGAISDQ
;
A
#
# COMPACT_ATOMS: atom_id res chain seq x y z
N MET A 1 60.95 76.65 43.03
CA MET A 1 60.77 75.43 42.22
C MET A 1 59.34 74.87 42.37
N LEU A 2 58.30 75.65 42.02
CA LEU A 2 56.88 75.27 42.23
C LEU A 2 56.02 75.29 40.94
N LYS A 3 56.59 75.69 39.79
CA LYS A 3 55.83 75.81 38.52
C LYS A 3 55.59 74.48 37.79
N HIS A 4 56.35 73.42 38.07
CA HIS A 4 56.22 72.14 37.36
C HIS A 4 55.18 71.21 37.98
N SER A 5 54.90 71.35 39.28
CA SER A 5 53.95 70.52 40.00
C SER A 5 52.51 70.72 39.50
N ASP A 6 52.14 71.94 39.16
CA ASP A 6 50.79 72.30 38.68
C ASP A 6 50.52 71.74 37.27
N ALA A 7 51.54 71.76 36.40
CA ALA A 7 51.46 71.19 35.06
C ALA A 7 51.29 69.66 35.08
N ILE A 8 52.03 68.97 35.96
CA ILE A 8 51.94 67.52 36.14
C ILE A 8 50.57 67.14 36.73
N LEU A 9 50.04 67.93 37.66
CA LEU A 9 48.73 67.69 38.25
C LEU A 9 47.61 67.79 37.20
N LYS A 10 47.62 68.83 36.36
CA LYS A 10 46.66 68.98 35.24
C LYS A 10 46.76 67.85 34.23
N LEU A 11 47.97 67.42 33.88
CA LEU A 11 48.20 66.29 32.98
C LEU A 11 47.64 64.99 33.56
N ALA A 12 47.89 64.72 34.84
CA ALA A 12 47.37 63.55 35.54
C ALA A 12 45.83 63.57 35.61
N THR A 13 45.22 64.73 35.85
CA THR A 13 43.75 64.86 35.90
C THR A 13 43.13 64.63 34.51
N ALA A 14 43.73 65.21 33.46
CA ALA A 14 43.29 65.02 32.07
C ALA A 14 43.41 63.55 31.63
N LEU A 15 44.51 62.88 31.98
CA LEU A 15 44.69 61.45 31.72
C LEU A 15 43.67 60.60 32.48
N GLY A 16 43.38 60.95 33.74
CA GLY A 16 42.37 60.27 34.55
C GLY A 16 40.97 60.36 33.93
N VAL A 17 40.58 61.55 33.44
CA VAL A 17 39.29 61.74 32.75
C VAL A 17 39.24 60.99 31.42
N LEU A 18 40.33 60.96 30.65
CA LEU A 18 40.39 60.21 29.39
C LEU A 18 40.30 58.69 29.62
N LEU A 19 41.01 58.16 30.61
CA LEU A 19 40.95 56.73 30.96
C LEU A 19 39.57 56.34 31.50
N ALA A 20 38.96 57.18 32.34
CA ALA A 20 37.62 56.95 32.84
C ALA A 20 36.57 57.00 31.71
N GLY A 21 36.65 58.00 30.83
CA GLY A 21 35.76 58.12 29.66
C GLY A 21 35.92 56.99 28.66
N ALA A 22 37.16 56.58 28.37
CA ALA A 22 37.44 55.44 27.50
C ALA A 22 36.96 54.12 28.12
N GLY A 23 37.11 53.92 29.42
CA GLY A 23 36.60 52.73 30.12
C GLY A 23 35.08 52.62 30.07
N VAL A 24 34.37 53.72 30.35
CA VAL A 24 32.89 53.75 30.28
C VAL A 24 32.43 53.62 28.83
N GLY A 25 33.05 54.31 27.88
CA GLY A 25 32.73 54.21 26.45
C GLY A 25 32.98 52.81 25.88
N PHE A 26 34.06 52.14 26.28
CA PHE A 26 34.35 50.76 25.89
C PHE A 26 33.35 49.78 26.50
N TYR A 27 33.00 49.96 27.78
CA TYR A 27 32.03 49.11 28.47
C TYR A 27 30.63 49.22 27.85
N TYR A 28 30.14 50.43 27.62
CA TYR A 28 28.81 50.63 27.05
C TYR A 28 28.76 50.42 25.52
N GLY A 29 29.81 50.79 24.79
CA GLY A 29 29.84 50.74 23.33
C GLY A 29 30.20 49.37 22.75
N ILE A 30 30.97 48.54 23.47
CA ILE A 30 31.44 47.25 22.96
C ILE A 30 30.97 46.09 23.85
N PHE A 31 31.14 46.22 25.18
CA PHE A 31 30.88 45.09 26.07
C PHE A 31 29.39 44.78 26.24
N LEU A 32 28.53 45.78 26.49
CA LEU A 32 27.08 45.59 26.57
C LEU A 32 26.44 45.01 25.30
N PRO A 33 26.67 45.56 24.09
CA PRO A 33 26.08 44.98 22.87
C PRO A 33 26.60 43.57 22.55
N SER A 34 27.84 43.24 22.94
CA SER A 34 28.38 41.89 22.75
C SER A 34 27.64 40.80 23.54
N GLN A 35 27.08 41.14 24.71
CA GLN A 35 26.28 40.19 25.49
C GLN A 35 24.90 39.96 24.86
N ASP A 36 24.29 41.02 24.35
CA ASP A 36 22.97 40.94 23.72
C ASP A 36 23.04 40.15 22.39
N ILE A 37 24.09 40.38 21.59
CA ILE A 37 24.35 39.59 20.38
C ILE A 37 24.57 38.11 20.72
N ARG A 38 25.30 37.78 21.79
CA ARG A 38 25.48 36.37 22.21
C ARG A 38 24.15 35.72 22.61
N ARG A 39 23.31 36.42 23.37
CA ARG A 39 21.98 35.93 23.77
C ARG A 39 21.07 35.73 22.57
N GLN A 40 21.02 36.69 21.64
CA GLN A 40 20.26 36.53 20.39
C GLN A 40 20.78 35.38 19.53
N THR A 41 22.11 35.21 19.44
CA THR A 41 22.71 34.13 18.67
C THR A 41 22.38 32.76 19.26
N GLN A 42 22.42 32.63 20.59
CA GLN A 42 22.00 31.41 21.30
C GLN A 42 20.51 31.13 21.08
N ALA A 43 19.64 32.12 21.27
CA ALA A 43 18.20 31.96 21.05
C ALA A 43 17.86 31.60 19.59
N MET A 44 18.59 32.16 18.61
CA MET A 44 18.43 31.80 17.20
C MET A 44 18.97 30.40 16.89
N ALA A 45 20.07 29.97 17.54
CA ALA A 45 20.60 28.62 17.41
C ALA A 45 19.63 27.57 17.99
N GLU A 46 19.03 27.85 19.15
CA GLU A 46 18.01 27.00 19.77
C GLU A 46 16.73 26.91 18.92
N ARG A 47 16.26 28.04 18.37
CA ARG A 47 15.11 28.02 17.45
C ARG A 47 15.40 27.22 16.18
N LYS A 48 16.62 27.32 15.63
CA LYS A 48 17.03 26.53 14.46
C LYS A 48 17.14 25.04 14.79
N SER A 49 17.69 24.67 15.94
CA SER A 49 17.77 23.26 16.33
C SER A 49 16.39 22.67 16.62
N ALA A 50 15.50 23.41 17.28
CA ALA A 50 14.12 23.00 17.50
C ALA A 50 13.34 22.85 16.18
N ALA A 51 13.49 23.79 15.25
CA ALA A 51 12.87 23.71 13.92
C ALA A 51 13.43 22.53 13.10
N ALA A 52 14.73 22.25 13.19
CA ALA A 52 15.34 21.09 12.55
C ALA A 52 14.88 19.76 13.16
N ALA A 53 14.70 19.69 14.48
CA ALA A 53 14.16 18.51 15.15
C ALA A 53 12.70 18.25 14.75
N GLN A 54 11.87 19.29 14.70
CA GLN A 54 10.48 19.18 14.23
C GLN A 54 10.40 18.76 12.77
N SER A 55 11.23 19.32 11.88
CA SER A 55 11.22 18.94 10.47
C SER A 55 11.67 17.49 10.27
N GLN A 56 12.67 17.02 11.02
CA GLN A 56 13.08 15.61 11.01
C GLN A 56 11.96 14.68 11.50
N ALA A 57 11.25 15.06 12.57
CA ALA A 57 10.11 14.28 13.07
C ALA A 57 9.00 14.16 12.03
N LEU A 58 8.66 15.26 11.33
CA LEU A 58 7.66 15.25 10.26
C LEU A 58 8.09 14.40 9.06
N VAL A 59 9.37 14.44 8.67
CA VAL A 59 9.89 13.62 7.58
C VAL A 59 9.85 12.13 7.95
N GLU A 60 10.20 11.79 9.18
CA GLU A 60 10.15 10.40 9.67
C GLU A 60 8.71 9.88 9.73
N GLN A 61 7.76 10.71 10.19
CA GLN A 61 6.34 10.36 10.19
C GLN A 61 5.82 10.15 8.77
N ALA A 62 6.09 11.08 7.85
CA ALA A 62 5.68 10.95 6.45
C ALA A 62 6.29 9.70 5.79
N ARG A 63 7.52 9.31 6.18
CA ARG A 63 8.15 8.09 5.70
C ARG A 63 7.43 6.84 6.18
N ARG A 64 7.03 6.79 7.46
CA ARG A 64 6.27 5.66 8.03
C ARG A 64 4.90 5.52 7.38
N GLU A 65 4.17 6.61 7.25
CA GLU A 65 2.87 6.63 6.56
C GLU A 65 3.00 6.20 5.09
N ALA A 66 4.05 6.63 4.40
CA ALA A 66 4.31 6.20 3.02
C ALA A 66 4.66 4.71 2.92
N GLU A 67 5.36 4.15 3.90
CA GLU A 67 5.71 2.72 3.94
C GLU A 67 4.49 1.86 4.25
N GLU A 68 3.64 2.29 5.19
CA GLU A 68 2.35 1.66 5.49
C GLU A 68 1.41 1.70 4.29
N ALA A 69 1.29 2.86 3.61
CA ALA A 69 0.50 3.00 2.41
C ALA A 69 0.99 2.05 1.29
N LYS A 70 2.30 1.88 1.13
CA LYS A 70 2.88 0.92 0.18
C LYS A 70 2.53 -0.52 0.55
N ARG A 71 2.68 -0.91 1.82
CA ARG A 71 2.32 -2.26 2.30
C ARG A 71 0.83 -2.52 2.08
N ASN A 72 -0.04 -1.57 2.42
CA ASN A 72 -1.48 -1.71 2.22
C ASN A 72 -1.84 -1.84 0.73
N ALA A 73 -1.20 -1.05 -0.15
CA ALA A 73 -1.37 -1.17 -1.60
C ALA A 73 -0.88 -2.52 -2.14
N GLU A 74 0.21 -3.05 -1.61
CA GLU A 74 0.72 -4.38 -1.97
C GLU A 74 -0.21 -5.50 -1.51
N HIS A 75 -0.70 -5.44 -0.27
CA HIS A 75 -1.70 -6.37 0.26
C HIS A 75 -2.99 -6.35 -0.56
N ALA A 76 -3.48 -5.17 -0.96
CA ALA A 76 -4.66 -5.05 -1.82
C ALA A 76 -4.43 -5.67 -3.21
N LYS A 77 -3.24 -5.48 -3.80
CA LYS A 77 -2.87 -6.12 -5.07
C LYS A 77 -2.79 -7.63 -4.96
N ALA A 78 -2.18 -8.15 -3.89
CA ALA A 78 -2.09 -9.59 -3.64
C ALA A 78 -3.49 -10.22 -3.49
N ALA A 79 -4.36 -9.62 -2.69
CA ALA A 79 -5.74 -10.08 -2.52
C ALA A 79 -6.52 -10.09 -3.85
N GLN A 80 -6.32 -9.07 -4.69
CA GLN A 80 -6.94 -9.00 -6.01
C GLN A 80 -6.41 -10.10 -6.96
N ALA A 81 -5.10 -10.40 -6.91
CA ALA A 81 -4.49 -11.46 -7.69
C ALA A 81 -5.05 -12.83 -7.30
N GLU A 82 -5.10 -13.14 -6.00
CA GLU A 82 -5.68 -14.38 -5.48
C GLU A 82 -7.15 -14.55 -5.88
N TYR A 83 -7.93 -13.46 -5.86
CA TYR A 83 -9.31 -13.47 -6.33
C TYR A 83 -9.40 -13.82 -7.82
N ASN A 84 -8.58 -13.18 -8.67
CA ASN A 84 -8.57 -13.44 -10.11
C ASN A 84 -8.18 -14.89 -10.42
N ASP A 85 -7.18 -15.43 -9.71
CA ASP A 85 -6.76 -16.83 -9.84
C ASP A 85 -7.89 -17.79 -9.42
N CYS A 86 -8.60 -17.48 -8.34
CA CYS A 86 -9.73 -18.26 -7.85
C CYS A 86 -10.87 -18.30 -8.89
N ILE A 87 -11.25 -17.16 -9.46
CA ILE A 87 -12.28 -17.08 -10.51
C ILE A 87 -11.80 -17.80 -11.78
N GLY A 88 -10.55 -17.58 -12.19
CA GLY A 88 -9.95 -18.24 -13.36
C GLY A 88 -9.98 -19.76 -13.22
N PHE A 89 -9.61 -20.28 -12.05
CA PHE A 89 -9.69 -21.71 -11.75
C PHE A 89 -11.13 -22.23 -11.77
N ALA A 90 -12.09 -21.48 -11.24
CA ALA A 90 -13.50 -21.85 -11.29
C ALA A 90 -14.01 -21.94 -12.74
N GLU A 91 -13.62 -21.01 -13.61
CA GLU A 91 -13.99 -21.02 -15.03
C GLU A 91 -13.31 -22.13 -15.82
N MET A 92 -12.00 -22.34 -15.63
CA MET A 92 -11.28 -23.44 -16.27
C MET A 92 -11.86 -24.79 -15.86
N SER A 93 -12.16 -24.98 -14.57
CA SER A 93 -12.77 -26.20 -14.05
C SER A 93 -14.18 -26.43 -14.61
N TYR A 94 -14.94 -25.36 -14.84
CA TYR A 94 -16.24 -25.44 -15.50
C TYR A 94 -16.08 -25.88 -16.96
N LYS A 95 -15.23 -25.21 -17.75
CA LYS A 95 -15.00 -25.53 -19.16
C LYS A 95 -14.49 -26.96 -19.35
N ARG A 96 -13.53 -27.38 -18.52
CA ARG A 96 -12.97 -28.74 -18.56
C ARG A 96 -14.04 -29.80 -18.27
N ARG A 97 -14.89 -29.58 -17.26
CA ARG A 97 -15.96 -30.52 -16.93
C ARG A 97 -17.06 -30.55 -17.99
N TRP A 98 -17.37 -29.39 -18.58
CA TRP A 98 -18.29 -29.31 -19.72
C TRP A 98 -17.78 -30.12 -20.90
N ALA A 99 -16.53 -29.86 -21.33
CA ALA A 99 -15.89 -30.58 -22.42
C ALA A 99 -15.80 -32.10 -22.16
N GLY A 100 -15.38 -32.50 -20.96
CA GLY A 100 -15.33 -33.92 -20.59
C GLY A 100 -16.71 -34.60 -20.61
N SER A 101 -17.77 -33.88 -20.23
CA SER A 101 -19.14 -34.40 -20.31
C SER A 101 -19.61 -34.54 -21.76
N CYS A 102 -19.23 -33.61 -22.63
CA CYS A 102 -19.50 -33.71 -24.07
C CYS A 102 -18.79 -34.89 -24.70
N GLN A 103 -17.50 -35.06 -24.38
CA GLN A 103 -16.71 -36.18 -24.89
C GLN A 103 -17.30 -37.52 -24.43
N ALA A 104 -17.63 -37.66 -23.15
CA ALA A 104 -18.24 -38.90 -22.64
C ALA A 104 -19.58 -39.23 -23.33
N MET A 105 -20.37 -38.22 -23.68
CA MET A 105 -21.62 -38.40 -24.43
C MET A 105 -21.39 -38.76 -25.89
N HIS A 106 -20.41 -38.13 -26.54
CA HIS A 106 -19.99 -38.47 -27.89
C HIS A 106 -19.51 -39.92 -27.96
N ASP A 107 -18.61 -40.32 -27.06
CA ASP A 107 -18.06 -41.68 -27.01
C ASP A 107 -19.17 -42.72 -26.78
N ALA A 108 -20.16 -42.39 -25.95
CA ALA A 108 -21.34 -43.25 -25.74
C ALA A 108 -22.21 -43.37 -27.00
N ASP A 109 -22.39 -42.29 -27.76
CA ASP A 109 -23.14 -42.33 -29.02
C ASP A 109 -22.41 -43.12 -30.10
N VAL A 110 -21.09 -42.96 -30.19
CA VAL A 110 -20.22 -43.73 -31.10
C VAL A 110 -20.31 -45.21 -30.77
N ALA A 111 -20.15 -45.58 -29.50
CA ALA A 111 -20.25 -46.97 -29.07
C ALA A 111 -21.64 -47.58 -29.36
N ALA A 112 -22.72 -46.82 -29.16
CA ALA A 112 -24.08 -47.27 -29.47
C ALA A 112 -24.33 -47.38 -30.99
N PHE A 113 -23.71 -46.51 -31.78
CA PHE A 113 -23.74 -46.61 -33.23
C PHE A 113 -22.98 -47.85 -33.73
N ASP A 114 -21.77 -48.09 -33.22
CA ASP A 114 -20.93 -49.23 -33.60
C ASP A 114 -21.61 -50.57 -33.25
N ASP A 115 -22.17 -50.70 -32.04
CA ASP A 115 -22.93 -51.88 -31.61
C ASP A 115 -24.17 -52.14 -32.51
N CYS A 116 -24.82 -51.07 -32.98
CA CYS A 116 -25.90 -51.18 -33.94
C CYS A 116 -25.39 -51.60 -35.33
N ALA A 117 -24.28 -51.02 -35.80
CA ALA A 117 -23.72 -51.27 -37.12
C ALA A 117 -23.15 -52.68 -37.27
N ASP A 118 -22.63 -53.27 -36.19
CA ASP A 118 -22.10 -54.63 -36.14
C ASP A 118 -23.20 -55.72 -36.23
N ASN A 119 -24.47 -55.34 -36.08
CA ASN A 119 -25.58 -56.29 -36.17
C ASN A 119 -25.97 -56.57 -37.63
N LEU A 120 -25.97 -57.86 -38.01
CA LEU A 120 -26.12 -58.35 -39.39
C LEU A 120 -27.39 -57.88 -40.11
N PHE A 121 -28.44 -57.49 -39.37
CA PHE A 121 -29.73 -57.05 -39.91
C PHE A 121 -29.89 -55.52 -39.95
N SER A 122 -28.89 -54.78 -39.47
CA SER A 122 -28.89 -53.33 -39.44
C SER A 122 -28.44 -52.73 -40.76
N THR A 123 -28.99 -51.56 -41.11
CA THR A 123 -28.40 -50.71 -42.15
C THR A 123 -27.71 -49.52 -41.49
N GLU A 124 -26.58 -49.08 -42.03
CA GLU A 124 -25.83 -47.92 -41.51
C GLU A 124 -26.73 -46.69 -41.37
N ARG A 125 -27.60 -46.45 -42.36
CA ARG A 125 -28.56 -45.33 -42.36
C ARG A 125 -29.61 -45.47 -41.25
N GLY A 126 -30.06 -46.70 -40.96
CA GLY A 126 -30.97 -46.99 -39.85
C GLY A 126 -30.32 -46.79 -38.49
N CYS A 127 -29.07 -47.24 -38.32
CA CYS A 127 -28.32 -47.04 -37.08
C CYS A 127 -28.01 -45.57 -36.81
N ARG A 128 -27.61 -44.81 -37.83
CA ARG A 128 -27.35 -43.37 -37.70
C ARG A 128 -28.62 -42.57 -37.38
N ALA A 129 -29.78 -43.00 -37.89
CA ALA A 129 -31.07 -42.40 -37.55
C ALA A 129 -31.49 -42.68 -36.09
N LYS A 130 -31.12 -43.85 -35.57
CA LYS A 130 -31.44 -44.28 -34.20
C LYS A 130 -30.46 -43.72 -33.16
N HIS A 131 -29.18 -43.60 -33.53
CA HIS A 131 -28.08 -43.12 -32.69
C HIS A 131 -27.36 -41.94 -33.37
N PRO A 132 -27.95 -40.73 -33.32
CA PRO A 132 -27.28 -39.54 -33.82
C PRO A 132 -26.08 -39.19 -32.93
N ILE A 133 -24.89 -39.26 -33.50
CA ILE A 133 -23.64 -38.95 -32.79
C ILE A 133 -23.53 -37.45 -32.56
N ARG A 134 -23.52 -37.02 -31.30
CA ARG A 134 -23.33 -35.62 -30.90
C ARG A 134 -21.87 -35.20 -31.09
N PRO A 135 -21.55 -33.89 -31.23
CA PRO A 135 -20.17 -33.45 -31.32
C PRO A 135 -19.40 -33.64 -30.01
N ALA A 136 -18.10 -33.93 -30.09
CA ALA A 136 -17.22 -34.13 -28.93
C ALA A 136 -16.93 -32.83 -28.16
N SER A 137 -17.01 -31.66 -28.83
CA SER A 137 -16.83 -30.32 -28.23
C SER A 137 -18.07 -29.46 -28.44
N ASP A 138 -18.24 -28.45 -27.58
CA ASP A 138 -19.32 -27.46 -27.64
C ASP A 138 -20.73 -28.06 -27.76
N CYS A 139 -20.92 -29.22 -27.12
CA CYS A 139 -22.19 -29.93 -27.14
C CYS A 139 -23.22 -29.26 -26.22
N ALA A 140 -24.50 -29.47 -26.54
CA ALA A 140 -25.61 -29.14 -25.65
C ALA A 140 -25.77 -30.25 -24.59
N LEU A 141 -25.37 -29.95 -23.35
CA LEU A 141 -25.57 -30.88 -22.23
C LEU A 141 -27.05 -30.94 -21.81
N PRO A 142 -27.52 -32.10 -21.29
CA PRO A 142 -28.83 -32.21 -20.70
C PRO A 142 -29.05 -31.16 -19.61
N ALA A 143 -30.26 -30.60 -19.55
CA ALA A 143 -30.58 -29.44 -18.72
C ALA A 143 -30.21 -29.62 -17.23
N ARG A 144 -30.35 -30.85 -16.68
CA ARG A 144 -29.94 -31.14 -15.30
C ARG A 144 -28.42 -30.98 -15.11
N MET A 145 -27.63 -31.60 -15.97
CA MET A 145 -26.16 -31.57 -15.89
C MET A 145 -25.62 -30.16 -16.13
N ALA A 146 -26.16 -29.45 -17.13
CA ALA A 146 -25.80 -28.06 -17.38
C ALA A 146 -26.06 -27.16 -16.16
N ARG A 147 -27.21 -27.33 -15.48
CA ARG A 147 -27.52 -26.60 -14.25
C ARG A 147 -26.58 -26.95 -13.10
N GLU A 148 -26.26 -28.23 -12.90
CA GLU A 148 -25.33 -28.67 -11.85
C GLU A 148 -23.92 -28.08 -12.07
N LEU A 149 -23.41 -28.12 -13.29
CA LEU A 149 -22.10 -27.54 -13.65
C LEU A 149 -22.07 -26.01 -13.48
N THR A 150 -23.12 -25.34 -13.94
CA THR A 150 -23.26 -23.88 -13.81
C THR A 150 -23.38 -23.47 -12.34
N GLY A 151 -24.21 -24.19 -11.57
CA GLY A 151 -24.39 -23.96 -10.13
C GLY A 151 -23.10 -24.18 -9.34
N ALA A 152 -22.31 -25.20 -9.69
CA ALA A 152 -21.00 -25.44 -9.08
C ALA A 152 -20.00 -24.31 -9.40
N ARG A 153 -19.98 -23.81 -10.65
CA ARG A 153 -19.17 -22.64 -11.03
C ARG A 153 -19.55 -21.42 -10.21
N ASP A 154 -20.85 -21.11 -10.14
CA ASP A 154 -21.34 -19.90 -9.47
C ASP A 154 -21.12 -19.98 -7.96
N THR A 155 -21.24 -21.16 -7.36
CA THR A 155 -20.91 -21.39 -5.95
C THR A 155 -19.44 -21.08 -5.68
N ARG A 156 -18.53 -21.61 -6.50
CA ARG A 156 -17.09 -21.30 -6.37
C ARG A 156 -16.78 -19.82 -6.57
N LYS A 157 -17.43 -19.15 -7.53
CA LYS A 157 -17.27 -17.70 -7.72
C LYS A 157 -17.70 -16.91 -6.48
N ARG A 158 -18.81 -17.30 -5.84
CA ARG A 158 -19.26 -16.70 -4.57
C ARG A 158 -18.26 -16.92 -3.44
N GLU A 159 -17.69 -18.11 -3.32
CA GLU A 159 -16.64 -18.40 -2.33
C GLU A 159 -15.39 -17.52 -2.56
N CYS A 160 -14.97 -17.33 -3.81
CA CYS A 160 -13.86 -16.42 -4.15
C CYS A 160 -14.17 -14.97 -3.72
N LEU A 161 -15.38 -14.48 -4.02
CA LEU A 161 -15.80 -13.13 -3.61
C LEU A 161 -15.84 -12.98 -2.09
N ALA A 162 -16.35 -13.98 -1.36
CA ALA A 162 -16.41 -13.96 0.09
C ALA A 162 -15.00 -13.88 0.72
N LYS A 163 -14.02 -14.59 0.14
CA LYS A 163 -12.61 -14.50 0.58
C LYS A 163 -12.02 -13.11 0.36
N LEU A 164 -12.27 -12.50 -0.80
CA LEU A 164 -11.82 -11.14 -1.09
C LEU A 164 -12.41 -10.12 -0.10
N GLN A 165 -13.72 -10.22 0.17
CA GLN A 165 -14.41 -9.36 1.13
C GLN A 165 -13.89 -9.55 2.55
N ALA A 166 -13.56 -10.79 2.96
CA ALA A 166 -12.98 -11.05 4.27
C ALA A 166 -11.61 -10.37 4.45
N VAL A 167 -10.78 -10.33 3.40
CA VAL A 167 -9.46 -9.67 3.42
C VAL A 167 -9.58 -8.14 3.38
N GLN A 168 -10.55 -7.60 2.63
CA GLN A 168 -10.80 -6.15 2.60
C GLN A 168 -11.47 -5.62 3.88
N GLY A 169 -12.38 -6.42 4.46
CA GLY A 169 -13.05 -6.11 5.72
C GLY A 169 -12.11 -6.13 6.92
N SER A 170 -11.13 -7.02 6.95
CA SER A 170 -10.10 -7.05 8.01
C SER A 170 -9.12 -5.87 7.90
N ALA A 171 -8.77 -5.41 6.69
CA ALA A 171 -7.98 -4.21 6.50
C ALA A 171 -8.68 -2.94 7.03
N SER A 172 -10.01 -2.86 6.87
CA SER A 172 -10.82 -1.72 7.36
C SER A 172 -11.00 -1.70 8.88
N LEU A 173 -10.88 -2.85 9.54
CA LEU A 173 -10.97 -2.98 11.01
C LEU A 173 -9.65 -2.60 11.71
N LEU A 174 -8.50 -2.88 11.10
CA LEU A 174 -7.19 -2.52 11.66
C LEU A 174 -6.95 -1.00 11.66
N ASP A 175 -7.44 -0.30 10.63
CA ASP A 175 -7.39 1.16 10.52
C ASP A 175 -8.15 1.87 11.67
N GLN A 176 -9.29 1.32 12.10
CA GLN A 176 -10.07 1.87 13.21
C GLN A 176 -9.42 1.67 14.58
N THR A 177 -8.61 0.63 14.76
CA THR A 177 -7.95 0.34 16.05
C THR A 177 -6.65 1.13 16.25
N GLY A 178 -6.05 1.67 15.18
CA GLY A 178 -4.82 2.48 15.26
C GLY A 178 -5.05 3.93 15.72
N GLY A 179 -6.27 4.44 15.65
CA GLY A 179 -6.62 5.82 16.03
C GLY A 179 -6.96 6.03 17.52
N ALA A 180 -7.00 4.97 18.34
CA ALA A 180 -7.53 5.05 19.71
C ALA A 180 -6.47 5.22 20.82
N ILE A 181 -5.19 5.46 20.51
CA ILE A 181 -4.09 5.55 21.50
C ILE A 181 -3.36 6.91 21.44
N SER A 182 -4.09 8.01 21.24
CA SER A 182 -3.56 9.38 21.34
C SER A 182 -4.53 10.30 22.07
N ASP A 183 -4.89 9.94 23.29
CA ASP A 183 -5.46 10.87 24.27
C ASP A 183 -5.27 10.29 25.68
N GLN A 184 -4.09 10.51 26.26
CA GLN A 184 -3.83 10.56 27.70
C GLN A 184 -2.47 11.17 28.01
#